data_AF-A0A6J0L9N5-F1
#
_entry.id   AF-A0A6J0L9N5-F1
#
_cell.length_a   1.000
_cell.length_b   1.000
_cell.length_c   1.000
_cell.angle_alpha   90.00
_cell.angle_beta   90.00
_cell.angle_gamma   90.00
#
_symmetry.space_group_name_H-M   'P 1'
#
loop_
_entity.id
_entity.type
_entity.pdbx_description
1 polymer ?
#
loop_
_entity_poly.entity_id
_entity_poly.type
_entity_poly.pdbx_seq_one_letter_code
_entity_poly.pdbx_strand_id
1 'polypeptide(L)'
;MGRCSTKKVLLIQNPILFLHLLISFSSGGAVKPDPGGVCVSKGGRFPPYESAGKPPNSVGRGSKDLTMCRVFRKRTCCSPAQTTPAFVAVRNLATYGEASQDCLHLFELLECSICNPNVGIQPGPPRICSSFCDRVFEACKDAYFASNALTQTIGPCGVNDEILCVKASYWESNGTSFCEAAGFSVQKDEDSREETCYGSKASLESVVESWSRDSKKKTSFKTETLSCFKDLLQWVRVMTTIQKVSMGVSFLVAGMFLSRQWNNRMQKQRLAAIQRAARRLGGDVNGDSYSAALNRRVVQS
;
A
#
# COMPACT_ATOMS: atom_id res chain seq x y z
N MET A 1 -20.09 -46.77 5.64
CA MET A 1 -19.50 -47.98 5.01
C MET A 1 -19.18 -47.64 3.56
N GLY A 2 -17.97 -47.99 3.09
CA GLY A 2 -17.55 -47.74 1.70
C GLY A 2 -16.06 -47.43 1.57
N ARG A 3 -15.20 -48.42 1.81
CA ARG A 3 -13.78 -48.40 1.40
C ARG A 3 -13.70 -48.63 -0.12
N CYS A 4 -12.79 -47.94 -0.80
CA CYS A 4 -12.03 -48.59 -1.86
C CYS A 4 -10.61 -47.99 -1.95
N SER A 5 -9.65 -48.91 -1.92
CA SER A 5 -8.20 -48.73 -1.95
C SER A 5 -7.72 -49.00 -3.37
N THR A 6 -6.69 -48.30 -3.86
CA THR A 6 -5.55 -48.96 -4.53
C THR A 6 -4.37 -48.02 -4.70
N LYS A 7 -3.21 -48.53 -4.25
CA LYS A 7 -1.85 -48.05 -4.52
C LYS A 7 -1.54 -48.11 -6.02
N LYS A 8 -0.79 -47.14 -6.53
CA LYS A 8 0.14 -47.37 -7.66
C LYS A 8 1.55 -47.01 -7.21
N VAL A 9 2.35 -48.06 -7.11
CA VAL A 9 3.80 -48.07 -6.95
C VAL A 9 4.39 -47.59 -8.28
N LEU A 10 5.14 -46.50 -8.28
CA LEU A 10 6.02 -46.18 -9.41
C LEU A 10 7.39 -46.74 -9.06
N LEU A 11 7.79 -47.79 -9.80
CA LEU A 11 9.10 -48.42 -9.72
C LEU A 11 10.18 -47.42 -10.16
N ILE A 12 11.09 -47.13 -9.24
CA ILE A 12 12.34 -46.41 -9.49
C ILE A 12 13.26 -47.38 -10.23
N GLN A 13 13.52 -47.11 -11.50
CA GLN A 13 14.43 -47.93 -12.31
C GLN A 13 15.44 -47.04 -13.03
N ASN A 14 16.32 -46.36 -12.26
CA ASN A 14 17.73 -46.12 -12.58
C ASN A 14 18.40 -45.19 -11.55
N PRO A 15 19.15 -45.71 -10.56
CA PRO A 15 19.83 -44.88 -9.56
C PRO A 15 21.16 -44.28 -10.05
N ILE A 16 21.64 -44.61 -11.25
CA ILE A 16 22.98 -44.23 -11.74
C ILE A 16 22.98 -42.88 -12.47
N LEU A 17 21.83 -42.42 -13.00
CA LEU A 17 21.74 -41.13 -13.69
C LEU A 17 21.66 -39.92 -12.75
N PHE A 18 21.34 -40.13 -11.46
CA PHE A 18 21.19 -39.06 -10.47
C PHE A 18 22.52 -38.68 -9.79
N LEU A 19 23.55 -39.51 -9.88
CA LEU A 19 24.85 -39.27 -9.23
C LEU A 19 25.75 -38.33 -10.06
N HIS A 20 25.57 -38.27 -11.37
CA HIS A 20 26.35 -37.38 -12.26
C HIS A 20 25.82 -35.95 -12.36
N LEU A 21 24.59 -35.68 -11.90
CA LEU A 21 24.06 -34.31 -11.81
C LEU A 21 24.49 -33.56 -10.53
N LEU A 22 25.18 -34.24 -9.60
CA LEU A 22 25.57 -33.66 -8.30
C LEU A 22 27.05 -33.21 -8.22
N ILE A 23 27.86 -33.35 -9.28
CA ILE A 23 29.32 -33.10 -9.22
C ILE A 23 29.81 -32.09 -10.27
N SER A 24 29.00 -31.11 -10.67
CA SER A 24 29.50 -30.05 -11.58
C SER A 24 28.93 -28.68 -11.31
N PHE A 25 29.07 -28.16 -10.09
CA PHE A 25 29.15 -26.71 -9.84
C PHE A 25 29.95 -26.46 -8.55
N SER A 26 31.28 -26.40 -8.69
CA SER A 26 32.16 -25.75 -7.73
C SER A 26 32.90 -24.62 -8.45
N SER A 27 33.18 -23.54 -7.72
CA SER A 27 33.81 -22.28 -8.12
C SER A 27 32.88 -21.25 -8.78
N GLY A 28 32.41 -20.35 -7.94
CA GLY A 28 31.63 -19.17 -8.28
C GLY A 28 31.05 -18.64 -6.98
N GLY A 29 31.91 -18.03 -6.16
CA GLY A 29 31.51 -17.43 -4.88
C GLY A 29 30.43 -16.39 -5.12
N ALA A 30 29.17 -16.80 -5.01
CA ALA A 30 28.05 -15.89 -4.89
C ALA A 30 28.27 -15.15 -3.57
N VAL A 31 28.75 -13.91 -3.65
CA VAL A 31 28.63 -12.93 -2.59
C VAL A 31 27.14 -12.81 -2.30
N LYS A 32 26.67 -13.54 -1.28
CA LYS A 32 25.36 -13.28 -0.67
C LYS A 32 25.44 -11.83 -0.17
N PRO A 33 24.56 -10.91 -0.63
CA PRO A 33 24.45 -9.61 0.00
C PRO A 33 24.08 -9.88 1.45
N ASP A 34 24.85 -9.31 2.37
CA ASP A 34 24.62 -9.45 3.80
C ASP A 34 23.16 -9.04 4.10
N PRO A 35 22.29 -9.92 4.64
CA PRO A 35 20.87 -9.62 4.82
C PRO A 35 20.59 -8.52 5.86
N GLY A 36 21.64 -7.95 6.46
CA GLY A 36 21.64 -7.07 7.63
C GLY A 36 21.97 -5.59 7.35
N GLY A 37 21.65 -5.07 6.16
CA GLY A 37 21.74 -3.62 5.91
C GLY A 37 20.93 -2.80 6.93
N VAL A 38 21.42 -1.59 7.24
CA VAL A 38 20.73 -0.64 8.11
C VAL A 38 19.94 0.38 7.30
N CYS A 39 18.86 0.90 7.86
CA CYS A 39 18.06 1.93 7.23
C CYS A 39 18.87 3.23 7.07
N VAL A 40 18.85 3.79 5.85
CA VAL A 40 19.54 5.02 5.48
C VAL A 40 18.53 6.05 4.97
N SER A 41 18.43 7.18 5.67
CA SER A 41 17.54 8.28 5.28
C SER A 41 17.85 8.78 3.87
N LYS A 42 16.81 9.00 3.07
CA LYS A 42 16.93 9.27 1.62
C LYS A 42 17.34 10.70 1.26
N GLY A 43 17.09 11.65 2.16
CA GLY A 43 17.28 13.07 1.87
C GLY A 43 16.26 13.61 0.87
N GLY A 44 16.52 14.81 0.35
CA GLY A 44 15.61 15.49 -0.57
C GLY A 44 14.23 15.76 0.06
N ARG A 45 13.16 15.43 -0.66
CA ARG A 45 11.78 15.61 -0.18
C ARG A 45 11.32 14.55 0.83
N PHE A 46 12.13 13.51 1.06
CA PHE A 46 11.70 12.37 1.88
C PHE A 46 12.05 12.61 3.36
N PRO A 47 11.11 12.41 4.29
CA PRO A 47 11.40 12.54 5.71
C PRO A 47 12.47 11.52 6.15
N PRO A 48 13.36 11.90 7.08
CA PRO A 48 14.37 10.98 7.58
C PRO A 48 13.73 9.80 8.31
N TYR A 49 14.36 8.63 8.25
CA TYR A 49 13.88 7.46 8.99
C TYR A 49 14.09 7.61 10.49
N GLU A 50 13.05 7.36 11.28
CA GLU A 50 13.20 7.17 12.73
C GLU A 50 14.07 5.96 13.08
N SER A 51 14.09 4.95 12.20
CA SER A 51 14.91 3.76 12.32
C SER A 51 16.28 3.89 11.64
N ALA A 52 16.73 5.10 11.29
CA ALA A 52 18.06 5.30 10.70
C ALA A 52 19.15 4.62 11.56
N GLY A 53 20.06 3.90 10.92
CA GLY A 53 21.10 3.11 11.59
C GLY A 53 20.63 1.78 12.21
N LYS A 54 19.33 1.45 12.12
CA LYS A 54 18.77 0.16 12.56
C LYS A 54 18.37 -0.69 11.35
N PRO A 55 18.38 -2.02 11.46
CA PRO A 55 17.91 -2.88 10.37
C PRO A 55 16.40 -2.70 10.12
N PRO A 56 15.91 -2.94 8.89
CA PRO A 56 14.49 -2.97 8.59
C PRO A 56 13.75 -3.95 9.50
N ASN A 57 12.66 -3.48 10.13
CA ASN A 57 11.95 -4.24 11.15
C ASN A 57 10.47 -4.38 10.83
N SER A 58 9.77 -5.23 11.59
CA SER A 58 8.32 -5.33 11.52
C SER A 58 7.69 -4.22 12.33
N VAL A 59 6.69 -3.57 11.74
CA VAL A 59 5.88 -2.54 12.38
C VAL A 59 4.67 -3.18 13.07
N GLY A 60 4.41 -2.77 14.31
CA GLY A 60 3.27 -3.24 15.09
C GLY A 60 1.92 -2.76 14.54
N ARG A 61 0.81 -3.37 14.97
CA ARG A 61 -0.55 -2.92 14.62
C ARG A 61 -1.07 -1.88 15.63
N GLY A 62 -2.11 -1.15 15.26
CA GLY A 62 -2.75 -0.15 16.13
C GLY A 62 -2.10 1.23 15.98
N SER A 63 -1.79 1.89 17.09
CA SER A 63 -1.20 3.25 17.09
C SER A 63 0.19 3.33 16.47
N LYS A 64 0.88 2.20 16.33
CA LYS A 64 2.19 2.09 15.69
C LYS A 64 2.12 1.64 14.22
N ASP A 65 0.92 1.39 13.68
CA ASP A 65 0.75 0.88 12.32
C ASP A 65 1.03 1.96 11.27
N LEU A 66 1.43 1.53 10.09
CA LEU A 66 1.63 2.44 8.96
C LEU A 66 0.29 3.03 8.50
N THR A 67 0.26 4.35 8.30
CA THR A 67 -0.90 5.09 7.80
C THR A 67 -1.20 4.69 6.35
N MET A 68 -0.14 4.54 5.55
CA MET A 68 -0.14 4.04 4.15
C MET A 68 0.96 2.98 3.97
N CYS A 69 1.16 2.42 2.78
CA CYS A 69 2.29 1.51 2.50
C CYS A 69 2.32 0.24 3.36
N ARG A 70 1.15 -0.22 3.82
CA ARG A 70 0.97 -1.35 4.75
C ARG A 70 1.50 -2.68 4.23
N VAL A 71 1.78 -2.77 2.93
CA VAL A 71 2.47 -3.89 2.31
C VAL A 71 3.82 -4.18 2.98
N PHE A 72 4.56 -3.16 3.36
CA PHE A 72 5.90 -3.33 3.92
C PHE A 72 5.91 -3.57 5.43
N ARG A 73 4.74 -3.69 6.07
CA ARG A 73 4.60 -3.79 7.54
C ARG A 73 5.49 -4.87 8.18
N LYS A 74 5.74 -5.98 7.48
CA LYS A 74 6.56 -7.08 8.00
C LYS A 74 8.05 -6.77 8.08
N ARG A 75 8.55 -5.90 7.21
CA ARG A 75 9.97 -5.57 7.09
C ARG A 75 10.10 -4.25 6.34
N THR A 76 10.36 -3.18 7.07
CA THR A 76 10.47 -1.82 6.51
C THR A 76 11.38 -0.93 7.36
N CYS A 77 11.80 0.19 6.77
CA CYS A 77 12.43 1.31 7.46
C CYS A 77 11.42 2.41 7.85
N CYS A 78 10.15 2.29 7.45
CA CYS A 78 9.15 3.31 7.67
C CYS A 78 8.46 3.19 9.04
N SER A 79 8.17 4.35 9.64
CA SER A 79 7.18 4.57 10.69
C SER A 79 5.94 5.28 10.09
N PRO A 80 4.89 5.55 10.90
CA PRO A 80 3.79 6.40 10.48
C PRO A 80 4.24 7.76 9.90
N ALA A 81 5.32 8.35 10.43
CA ALA A 81 5.84 9.63 9.98
C ALA A 81 6.29 9.58 8.51
N GLN A 82 6.93 8.50 8.06
CA GLN A 82 7.40 8.36 6.67
C GLN A 82 6.27 8.01 5.69
N THR A 83 5.17 7.42 6.18
CA THR A 83 4.01 7.07 5.31
C THR A 83 2.96 8.18 5.20
N THR A 84 3.05 9.22 6.03
CA THR A 84 2.10 10.33 6.01
C THR A 84 2.20 11.17 4.73
N PRO A 85 3.39 11.54 4.21
CA PRO A 85 3.50 12.24 2.93
C PRO A 85 2.89 11.46 1.77
N ALA A 86 3.13 10.14 1.69
CA ALA A 86 2.52 9.28 0.68
C ALA A 86 0.99 9.31 0.74
N PHE A 87 0.42 9.25 1.95
CA PHE A 87 -1.03 9.37 2.16
C PHE A 87 -1.59 10.71 1.68
N VAL A 88 -0.92 11.82 2.04
CA VAL A 88 -1.34 13.16 1.61
C VAL A 88 -1.25 13.28 0.10
N ALA A 89 -0.16 12.82 -0.52
CA ALA A 89 0.05 12.90 -1.95
C ALA A 89 -1.04 12.14 -2.74
N VAL A 90 -1.32 10.88 -2.37
CA VAL A 90 -2.37 10.09 -3.05
C VAL A 90 -3.77 10.68 -2.82
N ARG A 91 -4.05 11.22 -1.62
CA ARG A 91 -5.32 11.90 -1.34
C ARG A 91 -5.49 13.16 -2.17
N ASN A 92 -4.44 13.97 -2.27
CA ASN A 92 -4.40 15.20 -3.05
C ASN A 92 -4.61 14.89 -4.53
N LEU A 93 -3.90 13.89 -5.04
CA LEU A 93 -4.05 13.39 -6.42
C LEU A 93 -5.49 12.95 -6.72
N ALA A 94 -6.16 12.31 -5.77
CA ALA A 94 -7.55 11.88 -5.91
C ALA A 94 -8.57 13.02 -5.80
N THR A 95 -8.27 14.06 -5.01
CA THR A 95 -9.22 15.13 -4.68
C THR A 95 -9.10 16.33 -5.60
N TYR A 96 -7.87 16.74 -5.94
CA TYR A 96 -7.56 17.95 -6.69
C TYR A 96 -6.79 17.64 -7.98
N GLY A 97 -6.14 16.48 -8.05
CA GLY A 97 -5.37 16.06 -9.22
C GLY A 97 -6.20 15.48 -10.37
N GLU A 98 -7.52 15.28 -10.19
CA GLU A 98 -8.40 14.63 -11.18
C GLU A 98 -7.86 13.28 -11.70
N ALA A 99 -7.11 12.56 -10.88
CA ALA A 99 -6.41 11.37 -11.32
C ALA A 99 -7.32 10.16 -11.57
N SER A 100 -6.97 9.40 -12.60
CA SER A 100 -7.57 8.09 -12.87
C SER A 100 -7.25 7.10 -11.74
N GLN A 101 -8.03 6.02 -11.63
CA GLN A 101 -7.75 4.96 -10.65
C GLN A 101 -6.38 4.30 -10.87
N ASP A 102 -5.97 4.13 -12.13
CA ASP A 102 -4.66 3.55 -12.46
C ASP A 102 -3.53 4.48 -12.04
N CYS A 103 -3.68 5.78 -12.24
CA CYS A 103 -2.74 6.78 -11.74
C CYS A 103 -2.63 6.70 -10.21
N LEU A 104 -3.75 6.66 -9.48
CA LEU A 104 -3.74 6.59 -8.01
C LEU A 104 -3.00 5.34 -7.49
N HIS A 105 -3.26 4.16 -8.07
CA HIS A 105 -2.60 2.93 -7.65
C HIS A 105 -1.10 2.93 -7.96
N LEU A 106 -0.72 3.36 -9.16
CA LEU A 106 0.69 3.41 -9.57
C LEU A 106 1.47 4.46 -8.77
N PHE A 107 0.85 5.60 -8.50
CA PHE A 107 1.45 6.66 -7.70
C PHE A 107 1.56 6.28 -6.22
N GLU A 108 0.59 5.55 -5.65
CA GLU A 108 0.73 4.94 -4.31
C GLU A 108 1.94 4.01 -4.25
N LEU A 109 2.10 3.12 -5.23
CA LEU A 109 3.24 2.20 -5.29
C LEU A 109 4.57 2.94 -5.40
N LEU A 110 4.61 4.05 -6.15
CA LEU A 110 5.77 4.91 -6.29
C LEU A 110 6.12 5.61 -4.96
N GLU A 111 5.18 6.29 -4.33
CA GLU A 111 5.37 6.95 -3.03
C GLU A 111 5.76 5.98 -1.92
N CYS A 112 5.23 4.75 -1.97
CA CYS A 112 5.56 3.71 -1.00
C CYS A 112 6.91 3.02 -1.23
N SER A 113 7.63 3.33 -2.31
CA SER A 113 8.94 2.73 -2.64
C SER A 113 9.94 2.89 -1.50
N ILE A 114 9.93 4.03 -0.81
CA ILE A 114 10.77 4.31 0.36
C ILE A 114 10.60 3.25 1.46
N CYS A 115 9.41 2.69 1.62
CA CYS A 115 9.14 1.69 2.65
C CYS A 115 9.59 0.28 2.27
N ASN A 116 10.00 0.04 1.02
CA ASN A 116 10.59 -1.23 0.62
C ASN A 116 11.92 -1.43 1.39
N PRO A 117 12.15 -2.57 2.06
CA PRO A 117 13.34 -2.76 2.87
C PRO A 117 14.64 -2.72 2.06
N ASN A 118 14.63 -3.16 0.81
CA ASN A 118 15.82 -3.15 -0.05
C ASN A 118 16.13 -1.73 -0.54
N VAL A 119 15.10 -0.91 -0.76
CA VAL A 119 15.26 0.52 -1.03
C VAL A 119 15.71 1.25 0.23
N GLY A 120 15.11 0.92 1.38
CA GLY A 120 15.35 1.57 2.67
C GLY A 120 16.79 1.53 3.14
N ILE A 121 17.56 0.52 2.74
CA ILE A 121 18.98 0.35 3.09
C ILE A 121 19.96 0.99 2.09
N GLN A 122 19.50 1.39 0.90
CA GLN A 122 20.35 2.04 -0.11
C GLN A 122 20.51 3.54 0.16
N PRO A 123 21.67 4.16 -0.11
CA PRO A 123 21.82 5.61 0.02
C PRO A 123 21.07 6.38 -1.09
N GLY A 124 20.87 7.68 -0.86
CA GLY A 124 20.26 8.60 -1.83
C GLY A 124 18.74 8.46 -2.00
N PRO A 125 18.13 9.21 -2.94
CA PRO A 125 16.72 9.11 -3.26
C PRO A 125 16.34 7.71 -3.74
N PRO A 126 15.11 7.21 -3.47
CA PRO A 126 14.69 5.88 -3.92
C PRO A 126 14.89 5.70 -5.43
N ARG A 127 15.60 4.63 -5.80
CA ARG A 127 15.93 4.30 -7.18
C ARG A 127 14.83 3.49 -7.85
N ILE A 128 14.22 4.07 -8.87
CA ILE A 128 13.04 3.55 -9.56
C ILE A 128 13.42 3.08 -10.96
N CYS A 129 12.83 1.98 -11.42
CA CYS A 129 13.06 1.52 -12.78
C CYS A 129 12.42 2.48 -13.79
N SER A 130 13.14 2.84 -14.86
CA SER A 130 12.62 3.64 -16.00
C SER A 130 11.25 3.12 -16.47
N SER A 131 11.16 1.82 -16.73
CA SER A 131 9.91 1.18 -17.18
C SER A 131 8.74 1.28 -16.19
N PHE A 132 8.99 1.45 -14.88
CA PHE A 132 7.93 1.70 -13.91
C PHE A 132 7.54 3.17 -13.92
N CYS A 133 8.51 4.08 -14.01
CA CYS A 133 8.27 5.50 -14.19
C CYS A 133 7.43 5.81 -15.44
N ASP A 134 7.70 5.14 -16.57
CA ASP A 134 6.90 5.28 -17.79
C ASP A 134 5.45 4.86 -17.59
N ARG A 135 5.20 3.78 -16.85
CA ARG A 135 3.84 3.35 -16.51
C ARG A 135 3.13 4.36 -15.61
N VAL A 136 3.83 4.91 -14.62
CA VAL A 136 3.27 5.94 -13.72
C VAL A 136 2.92 7.19 -14.54
N PHE A 137 3.85 7.70 -15.34
CA PHE A 137 3.64 8.88 -16.15
C PHE A 137 2.50 8.69 -17.15
N GLU A 138 2.47 7.58 -17.89
CA GLU A 138 1.40 7.34 -18.87
C GLU A 138 0.02 7.30 -18.19
N ALA A 139 -0.08 6.73 -17.00
CA ALA A 139 -1.34 6.72 -16.24
C ALA A 139 -1.71 8.10 -15.67
N CYS A 140 -0.72 8.91 -15.30
CA CYS A 140 -0.88 10.18 -14.60
C CYS A 140 -0.73 11.43 -15.47
N LYS A 141 -0.41 11.31 -16.75
CA LYS A 141 -0.08 12.45 -17.63
C LYS A 141 -1.18 13.51 -17.71
N ASP A 142 -2.44 13.09 -17.57
CA ASP A 142 -3.63 13.96 -17.58
C ASP A 142 -4.03 14.49 -16.20
N ALA A 143 -3.42 13.99 -15.12
CA ALA A 143 -3.68 14.45 -13.76
C ALA A 143 -2.90 15.75 -13.46
N TYR A 144 -3.43 16.55 -12.54
CA TYR A 144 -2.89 17.86 -12.18
C TYR A 144 -1.83 17.79 -11.08
N PHE A 145 -0.69 18.43 -11.36
CA PHE A 145 0.48 18.53 -10.50
C PHE A 145 0.90 20.00 -10.37
N ALA A 146 1.56 20.32 -9.25
CA ALA A 146 2.15 21.62 -8.98
C ALA A 146 3.63 21.45 -8.58
N SER A 147 4.41 22.50 -8.78
CA SER A 147 5.78 22.56 -8.30
C SER A 147 5.83 23.01 -6.85
N ASN A 148 6.57 22.28 -6.02
CA ASN A 148 6.85 22.67 -4.65
C ASN A 148 8.09 23.56 -4.62
N ALA A 149 7.91 24.85 -4.31
CA ALA A 149 8.99 25.83 -4.28
C ALA A 149 10.11 25.51 -3.27
N LEU A 150 9.81 24.78 -2.19
CA LEU A 150 10.80 24.44 -1.15
C LEU A 150 11.70 23.28 -1.55
N THR A 151 11.13 22.28 -2.23
CA THR A 151 11.86 21.06 -2.60
C THR A 151 12.29 21.05 -4.06
N GLN A 152 11.81 21.99 -4.87
CA GLN A 152 11.99 22.04 -6.33
C GLN A 152 11.53 20.73 -7.00
N THR A 153 10.54 20.05 -6.41
CA THR A 153 9.95 18.81 -6.95
C THR A 153 8.50 19.03 -7.32
N ILE A 154 8.01 18.30 -8.31
CA ILE A 154 6.59 18.27 -8.64
C ILE A 154 5.85 17.28 -7.74
N GLY A 155 4.62 17.62 -7.37
CA GLY A 155 3.74 16.76 -6.59
C GLY A 155 2.27 16.97 -6.95
N PRO A 156 1.37 16.07 -6.51
CA PRO A 156 -0.06 16.22 -6.79
C PRO A 156 -0.62 17.52 -6.22
N CYS A 157 -1.52 18.14 -6.98
CA CYS A 157 -2.15 19.39 -6.56
C CYS A 157 -2.88 19.27 -5.21
N GLY A 158 -2.80 20.31 -4.39
CA GLY A 158 -3.35 20.41 -3.05
C GLY A 158 -4.14 21.69 -2.82
N VAL A 159 -4.76 21.77 -1.64
CA VAL A 159 -5.70 22.85 -1.27
C VAL A 159 -5.06 24.24 -1.20
N ASN A 160 -3.74 24.30 -1.03
CA ASN A 160 -2.97 25.54 -0.83
C ASN A 160 -2.02 25.82 -2.00
N ASP A 161 -2.22 25.17 -3.15
CA ASP A 161 -1.36 25.35 -4.31
C ASP A 161 -1.77 26.63 -5.05
N GLU A 162 -1.40 27.78 -4.48
CA GLU A 162 -1.57 29.10 -5.10
C GLU A 162 -0.66 29.29 -6.34
N ILE A 163 0.15 28.27 -6.67
CA ILE A 163 1.24 28.28 -7.65
C ILE A 163 0.92 27.24 -8.74
N LEU A 164 0.09 27.62 -9.71
CA LEU A 164 -0.12 26.95 -11.02
C LEU A 164 -0.21 25.41 -11.03
N CYS A 165 -1.44 24.89 -10.91
CA CYS A 165 -1.77 23.50 -11.18
C CYS A 165 -1.96 23.24 -12.67
N VAL A 166 -1.11 22.38 -13.24
CA VAL A 166 -1.17 21.97 -14.66
C VAL A 166 -1.01 20.46 -14.79
N LYS A 167 -1.38 19.91 -15.94
CA LYS A 167 -1.25 18.47 -16.22
C LYS A 167 0.19 18.00 -16.10
N ALA A 168 0.43 16.78 -15.65
CA ALA A 168 1.76 16.18 -15.61
C ALA A 168 2.48 16.21 -16.96
N SER A 169 1.75 16.05 -18.07
CA SER A 169 2.30 16.16 -19.44
C SER A 169 2.80 17.55 -19.82
N TYR A 170 2.44 18.59 -19.04
CA TYR A 170 2.97 19.94 -19.21
C TYR A 170 4.28 20.13 -18.47
N TRP A 171 4.44 19.47 -17.31
CA TRP A 171 5.70 19.47 -16.56
C TRP A 171 6.78 18.67 -17.27
N GLU A 172 6.44 17.46 -17.74
CA GLU A 172 7.41 16.53 -18.28
C GLU A 172 6.86 15.76 -19.49
N SER A 173 7.78 15.30 -20.35
CA SER A 173 7.45 14.63 -21.61
C SER A 173 7.52 13.10 -21.56
N ASN A 174 8.17 12.53 -20.54
CA ASN A 174 8.41 11.10 -20.41
C ASN A 174 8.47 10.67 -18.93
N GLY A 175 8.42 9.36 -18.69
CA GLY A 175 8.36 8.82 -17.34
C GLY A 175 9.62 9.05 -16.53
N THR A 176 10.80 8.91 -17.14
CA THR A 176 12.07 9.13 -16.45
C THR A 176 12.15 10.55 -15.89
N SER A 177 11.90 11.55 -16.73
CA SER A 177 11.90 12.96 -16.32
C SER A 177 10.80 13.25 -15.29
N PHE A 178 9.62 12.64 -15.43
CA PHE A 178 8.54 12.76 -14.44
C PHE A 178 8.94 12.24 -13.05
N CYS A 179 9.56 11.06 -12.96
CA CYS A 179 10.05 10.53 -11.69
C CYS A 179 11.19 11.37 -11.09
N GLU A 180 12.14 11.82 -11.92
CA GLU A 180 13.24 12.71 -11.51
C GLU A 180 12.68 14.03 -10.96
N ALA A 181 11.74 14.66 -11.67
CA ALA A 181 11.05 15.87 -11.23
C ALA A 181 10.22 15.65 -9.94
N ALA A 182 9.68 14.44 -9.74
CA ALA A 182 9.03 14.04 -8.50
C ALA A 182 10.03 13.68 -7.38
N GLY A 183 11.33 13.92 -7.56
CA GLY A 183 12.38 13.77 -6.55
C GLY A 183 12.90 12.33 -6.38
N PHE A 184 12.62 11.43 -7.30
CA PHE A 184 13.17 10.07 -7.30
C PHE A 184 14.47 9.99 -8.12
N SER A 185 15.29 8.98 -7.87
CA SER A 185 16.36 8.62 -8.80
C SER A 185 15.85 7.54 -9.74
N VAL A 186 16.31 7.53 -11.00
CA VAL A 186 15.84 6.57 -12.02
C VAL A 186 17.00 5.74 -12.55
N GLN A 187 16.82 4.42 -12.63
CA GLN A 187 17.74 3.54 -13.35
C GLN A 187 17.59 3.75 -14.84
N LYS A 188 18.66 4.21 -15.49
CA LYS A 188 18.73 4.34 -16.95
C LYS A 188 19.25 3.02 -17.53
N ASP A 189 18.88 2.71 -18.77
CA ASP A 189 19.17 1.40 -19.38
C ASP A 189 20.68 1.12 -19.55
N GLU A 190 21.53 2.14 -19.46
CA GLU A 190 23.00 2.03 -19.49
C GLU A 190 23.64 1.76 -18.12
N ASP A 191 22.87 1.83 -17.02
CA ASP A 191 23.41 1.57 -15.69
C ASP A 191 23.75 0.08 -15.53
N SER A 192 24.98 -0.19 -15.07
CA SER A 192 25.52 -1.53 -14.84
C SER A 192 24.56 -2.41 -14.02
N ARG A 193 24.48 -3.69 -14.41
CA ARG A 193 23.52 -4.72 -13.90
C ARG A 193 23.64 -5.05 -12.41
N GLU A 194 24.44 -4.31 -11.64
CA GLU A 194 24.78 -4.64 -10.26
C GLU A 194 23.81 -4.06 -9.23
N GLU A 195 23.12 -2.95 -9.54
CA GLU A 195 22.16 -2.32 -8.61
C GLU A 195 20.71 -2.46 -9.05
N THR A 196 19.89 -3.13 -8.24
CA THR A 196 18.48 -3.38 -8.53
C THR A 196 17.61 -2.15 -8.26
N CYS A 197 16.76 -1.77 -9.22
CA CYS A 197 15.74 -0.73 -9.06
C CYS A 197 14.40 -1.26 -8.52
N TYR A 198 13.62 -0.36 -7.90
CA TYR A 198 12.24 -0.63 -7.49
C TYR A 198 11.26 -0.47 -8.67
N GLY A 199 10.26 -1.35 -8.75
CA GLY A 199 9.25 -1.35 -9.83
C GLY A 199 9.54 -2.33 -10.98
N SER A 200 10.63 -3.09 -10.90
CA SER A 200 10.87 -4.24 -11.77
C SER A 200 9.87 -5.36 -11.44
N LYS A 201 9.58 -6.23 -12.41
CA LYS A 201 8.64 -7.36 -12.22
C LYS A 201 8.99 -8.20 -10.99
N ALA A 202 10.27 -8.52 -10.79
CA ALA A 202 10.74 -9.27 -9.62
C ALA A 202 10.57 -8.50 -8.29
N SER A 203 10.82 -7.19 -8.30
CA SER A 203 10.63 -6.32 -7.13
C SER A 203 9.16 -6.26 -6.72
N LEU A 204 8.24 -6.08 -7.68
CA LEU A 204 6.80 -6.05 -7.44
C LEU A 204 6.23 -7.44 -7.11
N GLU A 205 6.75 -8.53 -7.69
CA GLU A 205 6.36 -9.89 -7.32
C GLU A 205 6.73 -10.22 -5.88
N SER A 206 7.88 -9.76 -5.37
CA SER A 206 8.25 -9.93 -3.95
C SER A 206 7.27 -9.23 -2.99
N VAL A 207 6.77 -8.07 -3.41
CA VAL A 207 5.73 -7.28 -2.72
C VAL A 207 4.41 -8.05 -2.73
N VAL A 208 4.01 -8.60 -3.87
CA VAL A 208 2.79 -9.43 -4.04
C VAL A 208 2.89 -10.78 -3.31
N GLU A 209 4.06 -11.40 -3.23
CA GLU A 209 4.26 -12.64 -2.48
C GLU A 209 4.15 -12.39 -0.97
N SER A 210 4.68 -11.24 -0.50
CA SER A 210 4.52 -10.80 0.89
C SER A 210 3.03 -10.62 1.26
N TRP A 211 2.21 -10.12 0.32
CA TRP A 211 0.74 -10.04 0.43
C TRP A 211 0.09 -11.42 0.56
N SER A 212 0.49 -12.34 -0.31
CA SER A 212 -0.07 -13.69 -0.36
C SER A 212 0.21 -14.49 0.91
N ARG A 213 1.35 -14.24 1.57
CA ARG A 213 1.74 -14.89 2.83
C ARG A 213 1.05 -14.30 4.06
N ASP A 214 0.68 -13.01 4.05
CA ASP A 214 -0.14 -12.41 5.12
C ASP A 214 -1.61 -12.87 5.08
N SER A 215 -2.14 -13.01 3.87
CA SER A 215 -3.48 -13.57 3.65
C SER A 215 -3.60 -15.00 4.19
N LYS A 216 -2.54 -15.83 4.14
CA LYS A 216 -2.57 -17.22 4.60
C LYS A 216 -2.62 -17.40 6.14
N LYS A 217 -2.32 -16.36 6.95
CA LYS A 217 -2.33 -16.46 8.43
C LYS A 217 -3.67 -16.13 9.09
N LYS A 218 -4.70 -15.77 8.31
CA LYS A 218 -6.08 -15.72 8.79
C LYS A 218 -6.98 -16.40 7.77
N THR A 219 -7.70 -17.42 8.22
CA THR A 219 -8.68 -18.22 7.49
C THR A 219 -8.14 -19.24 6.49
N SER A 220 -8.21 -20.51 6.91
CA SER A 220 -8.46 -21.66 6.06
C SER A 220 -9.71 -21.41 5.21
N PHE A 221 -9.58 -20.71 4.08
CA PHE A 221 -10.63 -20.64 3.06
C PHE A 221 -10.04 -20.20 1.71
N LYS A 222 -9.08 -20.93 1.14
CA LYS A 222 -8.69 -20.71 -0.26
C LYS A 222 -8.06 -21.94 -0.92
N THR A 223 -8.90 -22.65 -1.67
CA THR A 223 -8.50 -23.22 -2.97
C THR A 223 -9.64 -23.04 -3.99
N GLU A 224 -10.90 -22.88 -3.56
CA GLU A 224 -12.04 -22.72 -4.49
C GLU A 224 -12.31 -21.25 -4.94
N THR A 225 -11.97 -20.23 -4.16
CA THR A 225 -12.40 -18.84 -4.46
C THR A 225 -11.59 -18.14 -5.56
N LEU A 226 -10.39 -18.62 -5.92
CA LEU A 226 -9.64 -18.09 -7.08
C LEU A 226 -10.08 -18.72 -8.42
N SER A 227 -10.58 -19.96 -8.41
CA SER A 227 -11.26 -20.55 -9.57
C SER A 227 -12.62 -19.89 -9.76
N CYS A 228 -13.40 -19.80 -8.66
CA CYS A 228 -14.74 -19.21 -8.68
C CYS A 228 -14.75 -17.75 -9.16
N PHE A 229 -13.73 -16.92 -8.86
CA PHE A 229 -13.69 -15.53 -9.36
C PHE A 229 -13.41 -15.45 -10.87
N LYS A 230 -12.63 -16.38 -11.43
CA LYS A 230 -12.41 -16.49 -12.87
C LYS A 230 -13.67 -17.02 -13.58
N ASP A 231 -14.32 -18.01 -12.99
CA ASP A 231 -15.59 -18.55 -13.48
C ASP A 231 -16.70 -17.49 -13.42
N LEU A 232 -16.73 -16.63 -12.39
CA LEU A 232 -17.72 -15.57 -12.22
C LEU A 232 -17.47 -14.38 -13.18
N LEU A 233 -16.21 -14.01 -13.44
CA LEU A 233 -15.85 -13.03 -14.48
C LEU A 233 -16.20 -13.54 -15.89
N GLN A 234 -16.02 -14.84 -16.14
CA GLN A 234 -16.38 -15.47 -17.40
C GLN A 234 -17.91 -15.61 -17.54
N TRP A 235 -18.61 -15.92 -16.46
CA TRP A 235 -20.07 -16.02 -16.40
C TRP A 235 -20.76 -14.66 -16.60
N VAL A 236 -20.20 -13.56 -16.09
CA VAL A 236 -20.72 -12.18 -16.28
C VAL A 236 -20.57 -11.68 -17.72
N ARG A 237 -19.59 -12.19 -18.48
CA ARG A 237 -19.44 -11.89 -19.92
C ARG A 237 -20.50 -12.56 -20.80
N VAL A 238 -21.08 -13.67 -20.35
CA VAL A 238 -22.02 -14.50 -21.14
C VAL A 238 -23.49 -14.13 -20.92
N MET A 239 -23.82 -13.35 -19.88
CA MET A 239 -25.22 -13.04 -19.52
C MET A 239 -25.84 -11.92 -20.39
N THR A 240 -27.08 -12.16 -20.83
CA THR A 240 -27.90 -11.18 -21.55
C THR A 240 -28.37 -10.05 -20.63
N THR A 241 -28.68 -8.88 -21.21
CA THR A 241 -28.94 -7.61 -20.50
C THR A 241 -30.06 -7.68 -19.45
N ILE A 242 -31.03 -8.57 -19.62
CA ILE A 242 -32.19 -8.70 -18.73
C ILE A 242 -31.81 -9.33 -17.37
N GLN A 243 -30.83 -10.23 -17.32
CA GLN A 243 -30.41 -10.88 -16.06
C GLN A 243 -29.46 -10.01 -15.21
N LYS A 244 -28.79 -9.01 -15.80
CA LYS A 244 -27.89 -8.07 -15.09
C LYS A 244 -28.65 -7.09 -14.19
N VAL A 245 -29.86 -6.69 -14.59
CA VAL A 245 -30.70 -5.74 -13.83
C VAL A 245 -31.26 -6.38 -12.57
N SER A 246 -31.68 -7.66 -12.64
CA SER A 246 -32.20 -8.40 -11.48
C SER A 246 -31.16 -8.59 -10.37
N MET A 247 -29.87 -8.75 -10.70
CA MET A 247 -28.80 -8.86 -9.71
C MET A 247 -28.48 -7.51 -9.04
N GLY A 248 -28.53 -6.41 -9.80
CA GLY A 248 -28.26 -5.07 -9.26
C GLY A 248 -29.18 -4.69 -8.10
N VAL A 249 -30.47 -5.03 -8.19
CA VAL A 249 -31.46 -4.73 -7.15
C VAL A 249 -31.19 -5.53 -5.87
N SER A 250 -30.82 -6.82 -5.98
CA SER A 250 -30.54 -7.68 -4.83
C SER A 250 -29.27 -7.25 -4.06
N PHE A 251 -28.22 -6.81 -4.76
CA PHE A 251 -26.99 -6.32 -4.12
C PHE A 251 -27.18 -4.98 -3.40
N LEU A 252 -28.01 -4.08 -3.95
CA LEU A 252 -28.31 -2.80 -3.30
C LEU A 252 -29.07 -3.00 -1.98
N VAL A 253 -30.06 -3.90 -1.94
CA VAL A 253 -30.82 -4.19 -0.72
C VAL A 253 -29.95 -4.84 0.37
N ALA A 254 -29.08 -5.79 -0.01
CA ALA A 254 -28.14 -6.40 0.93
C ALA A 254 -27.08 -5.40 1.45
N GLY A 255 -26.59 -4.51 0.58
CA GLY A 255 -25.63 -3.45 0.94
C GLY A 255 -26.20 -2.41 1.90
N MET A 256 -27.48 -2.05 1.73
CA MET A 256 -28.18 -1.17 2.67
C MET A 256 -28.37 -1.81 4.05
N PHE A 257 -28.67 -3.12 4.11
CA PHE A 257 -28.85 -3.83 5.37
C PHE A 257 -27.53 -3.94 6.16
N LEU A 258 -26.42 -4.24 5.47
CA LEU A 258 -25.09 -4.32 6.08
C LEU A 258 -24.59 -2.95 6.55
N SER A 259 -24.78 -1.90 5.74
CA SER A 259 -24.42 -0.52 6.11
C SER A 259 -25.20 -0.05 7.35
N ARG A 260 -26.50 -0.36 7.41
CA ARG A 260 -27.36 -0.02 8.56
C ARG A 260 -26.98 -0.79 9.82
N GLN A 261 -26.61 -2.07 9.69
CA GLN A 261 -26.13 -2.88 10.81
C GLN A 261 -24.79 -2.38 11.36
N TRP A 262 -23.88 -1.92 10.49
CA TRP A 262 -22.58 -1.38 10.90
C TRP A 262 -22.71 -0.02 11.59
N ASN A 263 -23.57 0.87 11.07
CA ASN A 263 -23.79 2.19 11.66
C ASN A 263 -24.41 2.10 13.07
N ASN A 264 -25.32 1.16 13.29
CA ASN A 264 -25.89 0.88 14.62
C ASN A 264 -24.86 0.37 15.63
N ARG A 265 -23.90 -0.46 15.21
CA ARG A 265 -22.79 -0.92 16.07
C ARG A 265 -21.85 0.24 16.43
N MET A 266 -21.55 1.12 15.47
CA MET A 266 -20.72 2.31 15.68
C MET A 266 -21.39 3.32 16.62
N GLN A 267 -22.70 3.54 16.51
CA GLN A 267 -23.44 4.40 17.45
C GLN A 267 -23.44 3.84 18.88
N LYS A 268 -23.65 2.52 19.05
CA LYS A 268 -23.55 1.87 20.38
C LYS A 268 -22.15 2.02 20.99
N GLN A 269 -21.09 1.96 20.18
CA GLN A 269 -19.72 2.17 20.65
C GLN A 269 -19.44 3.63 21.02
N ARG A 270 -19.97 4.60 20.26
CA ARG A 270 -19.87 6.04 20.59
C ARG A 270 -20.59 6.39 21.90
N LEU A 271 -21.79 5.86 22.12
CA LEU A 271 -22.52 6.03 23.39
C LEU A 271 -21.74 5.45 24.59
N ALA A 272 -21.13 4.27 24.43
CA ALA A 272 -20.29 3.67 25.48
C ALA A 272 -18.98 4.44 25.72
N ALA A 273 -18.44 5.13 24.73
CA ALA A 273 -17.27 6.00 24.88
C ALA A 273 -17.64 7.31 25.61
N ILE A 274 -18.78 7.91 25.27
CA ILE A 274 -19.31 9.11 25.94
C ILE A 274 -19.62 8.81 27.41
N GLN A 275 -20.23 7.65 27.72
CA GLN A 275 -20.49 7.23 29.10
C GLN A 275 -19.20 7.01 29.90
N ARG A 276 -18.12 6.50 29.28
CA ARG A 276 -16.82 6.36 29.94
C ARG A 276 -16.13 7.70 30.15
N ALA A 277 -16.29 8.65 29.23
CA ALA A 277 -15.78 10.01 29.37
C ALA A 277 -16.53 10.76 30.49
N ALA A 278 -17.85 10.63 30.57
CA ALA A 278 -18.66 11.20 31.64
C ALA A 278 -18.28 10.67 33.03
N ARG A 279 -17.97 9.37 33.15
CA ARG A 279 -17.46 8.78 34.42
C ARG A 279 -16.07 9.28 34.82
N ARG A 280 -15.22 9.64 33.85
CA ARG A 280 -13.89 10.21 34.11
C ARG A 280 -13.94 11.69 34.50
N LEU A 281 -14.98 12.41 34.06
CA LEU A 281 -15.23 13.80 34.43
C LEU A 281 -15.98 13.94 35.78
N GLY A 282 -16.58 12.87 36.30
CA GLY A 282 -17.27 12.84 37.60
C GLY A 282 -16.43 12.29 38.76
N GLY A 283 -15.11 12.17 38.58
CA GLY A 283 -14.20 11.52 39.53
C GLY A 283 -13.07 12.44 39.98
N ASP A 284 -13.35 13.71 40.26
CA ASP A 284 -12.60 14.56 41.21
C ASP A 284 -13.28 15.95 41.30
N VAL A 285 -14.26 16.14 42.20
CA VAL A 285 -14.60 17.48 42.75
C VAL A 285 -15.25 17.29 44.12
N ASN A 286 -14.46 17.56 45.17
CA ASN A 286 -14.96 18.12 46.42
C ASN A 286 -14.93 19.65 46.26
N GLY A 287 -16.00 20.34 46.64
CA GLY A 287 -16.02 21.81 46.80
C GLY A 287 -16.47 22.62 45.59
N ASP A 288 -17.71 23.09 45.68
CA ASP A 288 -18.27 24.36 45.23
C ASP A 288 -18.04 24.91 43.81
N SER A 289 -19.16 25.41 43.27
CA SER A 289 -19.28 26.46 42.24
C SER A 289 -19.33 26.10 40.74
N TYR A 290 -20.29 25.26 40.30
CA TYR A 290 -20.74 25.29 38.89
C TYR A 290 -22.25 25.07 38.72
N SER A 291 -23.06 25.82 39.45
CA SER A 291 -24.52 25.93 39.24
C SER A 291 -24.93 27.18 38.43
N ALA A 292 -23.99 27.92 37.83
CA ALA A 292 -24.29 29.19 37.14
C ALA A 292 -24.28 29.16 35.60
N ALA A 293 -23.85 28.07 34.95
CA ALA A 293 -23.64 28.08 33.49
C ALA A 293 -24.76 27.44 32.65
N LEU A 294 -25.73 26.74 33.25
CA LEU A 294 -26.75 26.00 32.48
C LEU A 294 -28.12 26.70 32.37
N ASN A 295 -28.32 27.87 32.99
CA ASN A 295 -29.59 28.60 32.94
C ASN A 295 -29.63 29.81 31.99
N ARG A 296 -28.64 29.99 31.10
CA ARG A 296 -28.64 31.10 30.11
C ARG A 296 -29.03 30.72 28.67
N ARG A 297 -29.53 29.51 28.41
CA ARG A 297 -30.02 29.11 27.07
C ARG A 297 -31.52 28.81 26.97
N VAL A 298 -32.31 29.14 27.99
CA VAL A 298 -33.78 28.91 27.98
C VAL A 298 -34.59 30.22 28.00
N VAL A 299 -33.94 31.38 27.90
CA VAL A 299 -34.63 32.67 27.71
C VAL A 299 -34.08 33.36 26.48
N GLN A 300 -34.41 32.82 25.32
CA GLN A 300 -34.50 33.52 24.03
C GLN A 300 -35.13 32.58 23.00
N SER A 301 -36.44 32.39 23.16
CA SER A 301 -37.39 31.99 22.12
C SER A 301 -38.75 32.55 22.51
#